data_AF-A0A7W2PJ70-F1
#
_entry.id   AF-A0A7W2PJ70-F1
#
_cell.length_a   1.000
_cell.length_b   1.000
_cell.length_c   1.000
_cell.angle_alpha   90.00
_cell.angle_beta   90.00
_cell.angle_gamma   90.00
#
_symmetry.space_group_name_H-M   'P 1'
#
loop_
_entity.id
_entity.type
_entity.pdbx_description
1 polymer ?
#
loop_
_entity_poly.entity_id
_entity_poly.type
_entity_poly.pdbx_seq_one_letter_code
_entity_poly.pdbx_strand_id
1 'polypeptide(L)'
;MSELSDINQELLPLKALADRELASIYGLTGMVYTPHIDVYMQVSIKKAEILVCLKNQQLLPVSEVELITAELDILHKRARSNAVFEYQGKQYKRRFSPLKLSKSGKNVQRWAKFWLLELPNGKVDPNWERQVREIWPSYFLIRAINM
;
A
#
# COMPACT_ATOMS: atom_id res chain seq x y z
N MET A 1 -11.29 12.46 -16.52
CA MET A 1 -10.00 13.19 -16.40
C MET A 1 -10.07 14.29 -15.33
N SER A 2 -11.13 15.12 -15.26
CA SER A 2 -11.31 16.11 -14.17
C SER A 2 -11.20 15.45 -12.78
N GLU A 3 -11.95 14.38 -12.53
CA GLU A 3 -12.02 13.75 -11.21
C GLU A 3 -10.67 13.27 -10.64
N LEU A 4 -9.78 12.73 -11.48
CA LEU A 4 -8.44 12.32 -11.04
C LEU A 4 -7.53 13.54 -10.76
N SER A 5 -7.68 14.61 -11.55
CA SER A 5 -6.97 15.88 -11.31
C SER A 5 -7.41 16.51 -9.99
N ASP A 6 -8.72 16.56 -9.76
CA ASP A 6 -9.33 17.14 -8.56
C ASP A 6 -8.84 16.40 -7.30
N ILE A 7 -8.85 15.06 -7.32
CA ILE A 7 -8.34 14.24 -6.22
C ILE A 7 -6.84 14.42 -6.00
N ASN A 8 -6.05 14.55 -7.05
CA ASN A 8 -4.62 14.80 -6.89
C ASN A 8 -4.36 16.16 -6.23
N GLN A 9 -5.16 17.18 -6.56
CA GLN A 9 -5.05 18.50 -5.97
C GLN A 9 -5.47 18.51 -4.50
N GLU A 10 -6.50 17.72 -4.15
CA GLU A 10 -6.94 17.49 -2.77
C GLU A 10 -5.89 16.76 -1.92
N LEU A 11 -5.20 15.75 -2.49
CA LEU A 11 -4.22 14.94 -1.76
C LEU A 11 -2.97 15.71 -1.33
N LEU A 12 -2.57 16.76 -2.05
CA LEU A 12 -1.35 17.53 -1.75
C LEU A 12 -1.35 18.13 -0.32
N PRO A 13 -2.34 18.96 0.08
CA PRO A 13 -2.39 19.51 1.43
C PRO A 13 -2.66 18.41 2.48
N LEU A 14 -3.48 17.41 2.17
CA LEU A 14 -3.77 16.31 3.10
C LEU A 14 -2.52 15.50 3.43
N LYS A 15 -1.66 15.26 2.45
CA LYS A 15 -0.39 14.57 2.67
C LYS A 15 0.50 15.32 3.65
N ALA A 16 0.63 16.64 3.50
CA ALA A 16 1.44 17.45 4.40
C ALA A 16 0.92 17.40 5.85
N LEU A 17 -0.40 17.43 6.03
CA LEU A 17 -1.03 17.29 7.35
C LEU A 17 -0.81 15.89 7.94
N ALA A 18 -1.01 14.84 7.14
CA ALA A 18 -0.79 13.46 7.56
C ALA A 18 0.67 13.18 7.95
N ASP A 19 1.64 13.69 7.17
CA ASP A 19 3.06 13.53 7.46
C ASP A 19 3.45 14.26 8.76
N ARG A 20 2.90 15.46 9.01
CA ARG A 20 3.09 16.20 10.27
C ARG A 20 2.47 15.48 11.47
N GLU A 21 1.26 14.94 11.30
CA GLU A 21 0.58 14.16 12.33
C GLU A 21 1.38 12.90 12.66
N LEU A 22 1.85 12.18 11.65
CA LEU A 22 2.69 10.99 11.80
C LEU A 22 3.98 11.29 12.58
N ALA A 23 4.66 12.38 12.26
CA ALA A 23 5.84 12.82 13.00
C ALA A 23 5.53 13.17 14.47
N SER A 24 4.35 13.73 14.73
CA SER A 24 3.92 14.17 16.07
C SER A 24 3.55 13.01 16.99
N ILE A 25 3.15 11.87 16.42
CA ILE A 25 2.79 10.66 17.18
C ILE A 25 3.95 9.68 17.35
N TYR A 26 5.13 10.01 16.83
CA TYR A 26 6.29 9.13 16.90
C TYR A 26 6.68 8.87 18.36
N GLY A 27 6.80 7.59 18.72
CA GLY A 27 7.12 7.15 20.08
C GLY A 27 5.92 7.11 21.04
N LEU A 28 4.73 7.54 20.60
CA LEU A 28 3.51 7.31 21.37
C LEU A 28 3.11 5.84 21.33
N THR A 29 2.53 5.38 22.44
CA THR A 29 1.98 4.03 22.57
C THR A 29 0.52 4.12 23.00
N GLY A 30 -0.30 3.13 22.62
CA GLY A 30 -1.74 3.12 22.90
C GLY A 30 -2.59 3.75 21.80
N MET A 31 -3.83 4.13 22.15
CA MET A 31 -4.78 4.70 21.21
C MET A 31 -4.43 6.15 20.90
N VAL A 32 -4.13 6.42 19.64
CA VAL A 32 -3.86 7.78 19.15
C VAL A 32 -4.88 8.11 18.08
N TYR A 33 -5.60 9.22 18.27
CA TYR A 33 -6.52 9.74 17.27
C TYR A 33 -5.73 10.42 16.15
N THR A 34 -5.90 9.97 14.91
CA THR A 34 -5.11 10.42 13.75
C THR A 34 -6.01 10.85 12.58
N PRO A 35 -6.79 11.93 12.74
CA PRO A 35 -7.78 12.35 11.75
C PRO A 35 -7.19 12.71 10.39
N HIS A 36 -6.01 13.32 10.34
CA HIS A 36 -5.42 13.75 9.07
C HIS A 36 -4.88 12.56 8.28
N ILE A 37 -4.27 11.59 8.97
CA ILE A 37 -3.87 10.31 8.39
C ILE A 37 -5.12 9.58 7.88
N ASP A 38 -6.20 9.51 8.67
CA ASP A 38 -7.43 8.83 8.28
C ASP A 38 -8.04 9.43 7.00
N VAL A 39 -8.18 10.77 6.95
CA VAL A 39 -8.72 11.47 5.78
C VAL A 39 -7.83 11.29 4.55
N TYR A 40 -6.51 11.47 4.69
CA TYR A 40 -5.55 11.25 3.61
C TYR A 40 -5.67 9.83 3.03
N MET A 41 -5.81 8.83 3.89
CA MET A 41 -5.95 7.45 3.47
C MET A 41 -7.28 7.18 2.75
N GLN A 42 -8.41 7.74 3.20
CA GLN A 42 -9.70 7.59 2.51
C GLN A 42 -9.64 8.16 1.08
N VAL A 43 -9.07 9.37 0.92
CA VAL A 43 -8.92 10.00 -0.40
C VAL A 43 -7.95 9.18 -1.28
N SER A 44 -6.89 8.62 -0.70
CA SER A 44 -5.96 7.74 -1.41
C SER A 44 -6.63 6.46 -1.92
N ILE A 45 -7.54 5.86 -1.14
CA ILE A 45 -8.34 4.71 -1.58
C ILE A 45 -9.23 5.08 -2.76
N LYS A 46 -9.95 6.21 -2.66
CA LYS A 46 -10.80 6.71 -3.75
C LYS A 46 -9.99 6.93 -5.04
N LYS A 47 -8.80 7.50 -4.92
CA LYS A 47 -7.86 7.63 -6.05
C LYS A 47 -7.55 6.27 -6.68
N ALA A 48 -7.21 5.28 -5.86
CA ALA A 48 -6.89 3.93 -6.35
C ALA A 48 -8.08 3.27 -7.06
N GLU A 49 -9.30 3.44 -6.55
CA GLU A 49 -10.53 2.93 -7.18
C GLU A 49 -10.76 3.53 -8.57
N ILE A 50 -10.59 4.84 -8.72
CA ILE A 50 -10.68 5.53 -10.01
C ILE A 50 -9.61 5.02 -10.97
N LEU A 51 -8.36 4.87 -10.51
CA LEU A 51 -7.27 4.34 -11.33
C LEU A 51 -7.57 2.93 -11.82
N VAL A 52 -8.11 2.05 -10.97
CA VAL A 52 -8.55 0.70 -11.36
C VAL A 52 -9.64 0.78 -12.43
N CYS A 53 -10.64 1.64 -12.25
CA CYS A 53 -11.71 1.83 -13.22
C CYS A 53 -11.17 2.28 -14.59
N LEU A 54 -10.27 3.26 -14.62
CA LEU A 54 -9.65 3.77 -15.84
C LEU A 54 -8.79 2.70 -16.55
N LYS A 55 -8.05 1.88 -15.80
CA LYS A 55 -7.26 0.77 -16.35
C LYS A 55 -8.15 -0.32 -16.95
N ASN A 56 -9.25 -0.66 -16.29
CA ASN A 56 -10.23 -1.64 -16.79
C ASN A 56 -10.90 -1.18 -18.09
N GLN A 57 -11.08 0.14 -18.26
CA GLN A 57 -11.57 0.75 -19.50
C GLN A 57 -10.48 0.93 -20.56
N GLN A 58 -9.24 0.49 -20.31
CA GLN A 58 -8.08 0.64 -21.19
C GLN A 58 -7.72 2.11 -21.48
N LEU A 59 -8.20 3.05 -20.65
CA LEU A 59 -7.88 4.48 -20.74
C LEU A 59 -6.53 4.80 -20.09
N LEU A 60 -6.06 3.92 -19.19
CA LEU A 60 -4.72 3.97 -18.61
C LEU A 60 -4.03 2.61 -18.76
N PRO A 61 -2.72 2.60 -19.02
CA PRO A 61 -1.96 1.35 -19.01
C PRO A 61 -1.85 0.79 -17.59
N VAL A 62 -1.78 -0.54 -17.51
CA VAL A 62 -1.42 -1.25 -16.27
C VAL A 62 0.06 -0.96 -15.96
N SER A 63 0.38 -0.68 -14.70
CA SER A 63 1.74 -0.35 -14.29
C SER A 63 2.67 -1.56 -14.28
N GLU A 64 3.99 -1.33 -14.37
CA GLU A 64 5.01 -2.38 -14.23
C GLU A 64 4.86 -3.14 -12.90
N VAL A 65 4.57 -2.44 -11.81
CA VAL A 65 4.37 -3.03 -10.47
C VAL A 65 3.20 -4.02 -10.47
N GLU A 66 2.09 -3.68 -11.11
CA GLU A 66 0.92 -4.58 -11.21
C GLU A 66 1.22 -5.82 -12.06
N LEU A 67 1.86 -5.63 -13.21
CA LEU A 67 2.22 -6.73 -14.11
C LEU A 67 3.15 -7.73 -13.42
N ILE A 68 4.27 -7.25 -12.88
CA ILE A 68 5.25 -8.08 -12.20
C ILE A 68 4.66 -8.72 -10.94
N THR A 69 3.82 -8.00 -10.19
CA THR A 69 3.14 -8.57 -9.02
C THR A 69 2.24 -9.75 -9.41
N ALA A 70 1.47 -9.62 -10.50
CA ALA A 70 0.61 -10.69 -10.99
C ALA A 70 1.43 -11.90 -11.46
N GLU A 71 2.53 -11.67 -12.18
CA GLU A 71 3.43 -12.74 -12.63
C GLU A 71 4.08 -13.47 -11.46
N LEU A 72 4.64 -12.75 -10.49
CA LEU A 72 5.23 -13.33 -9.28
C LEU A 72 4.20 -14.09 -8.44
N ASP A 73 2.95 -13.62 -8.38
CA ASP A 73 1.87 -14.33 -7.70
C ASP A 73 1.50 -15.66 -8.39
N ILE A 74 1.58 -15.72 -9.72
CA ILE A 74 1.37 -16.95 -10.50
C ILE A 74 2.53 -17.92 -10.30
N LEU A 75 3.77 -17.43 -10.40
CA LEU A 75 4.99 -18.24 -10.27
C LEU A 75 5.19 -18.76 -8.83
N HIS A 76 4.89 -17.93 -7.84
CA HIS A 76 5.18 -18.20 -6.43
C HIS A 76 3.93 -18.12 -5.54
N LYS A 77 2.85 -18.81 -5.95
CA LYS A 77 1.55 -18.86 -5.23
C LYS A 77 1.66 -19.17 -3.73
N ARG A 78 2.65 -19.98 -3.35
CA ARG A 78 2.89 -20.43 -1.97
C ARG A 78 4.06 -19.71 -1.28
N ALA A 79 4.54 -18.59 -1.84
CA ALA A 79 5.61 -17.79 -1.23
C ALA A 79 5.24 -17.40 0.21
N ARG A 80 6.16 -17.67 1.13
CA ARG A 80 6.05 -17.24 2.54
C ARG A 80 6.47 -15.78 2.67
N SER A 81 6.07 -15.13 3.76
CA SER A 81 6.55 -13.78 4.07
C SER A 81 8.08 -13.77 4.17
N ASN A 82 8.70 -12.70 3.68
CA ASN A 82 10.14 -12.49 3.54
C ASN A 82 10.88 -13.43 2.58
N ALA A 83 10.19 -14.32 1.87
CA ALA A 83 10.83 -15.08 0.80
C ALA A 83 11.26 -14.13 -0.33
N VAL A 84 12.47 -14.34 -0.85
CA VAL A 84 13.05 -13.56 -1.95
C VAL A 84 13.16 -14.44 -3.18
N PHE A 85 12.73 -13.92 -4.32
CA PHE A 85 12.81 -14.61 -5.61
C PHE A 85 13.38 -13.69 -6.66
N GLU A 86 14.17 -14.26 -7.57
CA GLU A 86 14.69 -13.55 -8.72
C GLU A 86 13.67 -13.58 -9.87
N TYR A 87 13.45 -12.43 -10.48
CA TYR A 87 12.64 -12.29 -11.68
C TYR A 87 13.22 -11.20 -12.58
N GLN A 88 13.50 -11.53 -13.84
CA GLN A 88 14.11 -10.63 -14.83
C GLN A 88 15.39 -9.94 -14.31
N GLY A 89 16.25 -10.68 -13.59
CA GLY A 89 17.52 -10.18 -13.03
C GLY A 89 17.35 -9.24 -11.82
N LYS A 90 16.14 -9.07 -11.29
CA LYS A 90 15.84 -8.29 -10.08
C LYS A 90 15.37 -9.20 -8.95
N GLN A 91 15.62 -8.81 -7.71
CA GLN A 91 15.22 -9.56 -6.51
C GLN A 91 13.93 -9.00 -5.93
N TYR A 92 12.93 -9.85 -5.72
CA TYR A 92 11.63 -9.46 -5.17
C TYR A 92 11.36 -10.19 -3.86
N LYS A 93 11.08 -9.42 -2.81
CA LYS A 93 10.74 -9.91 -1.48
C LYS A 93 9.24 -9.93 -1.28
N ARG A 94 8.70 -11.09 -0.88
CA ARG A 94 7.30 -11.23 -0.48
C ARG A 94 7.08 -10.56 0.88
N ARG A 95 6.09 -9.68 1.00
CA ARG A 95 5.73 -9.04 2.27
C ARG A 95 4.25 -9.14 2.54
N PHE A 96 3.92 -9.37 3.80
CA PHE A 96 2.55 -9.43 4.27
C PHE A 96 2.28 -8.27 5.23
N SER A 97 1.11 -7.66 5.09
CA SER A 97 0.58 -6.66 6.02
C SER A 97 -0.78 -7.13 6.55
N PRO A 98 -1.10 -6.93 7.83
CA PRO A 98 -2.45 -7.17 8.34
C PRO A 98 -3.46 -6.33 7.57
N LEU A 99 -4.46 -6.98 6.96
CA LEU A 99 -5.52 -6.31 6.21
C LEU A 99 -6.85 -6.31 6.97
N LYS A 100 -7.07 -7.32 7.80
CA LYS A 100 -8.24 -7.39 8.68
C LYS A 100 -7.86 -8.08 9.98
N LEU A 101 -8.20 -7.47 11.10
CA LEU A 101 -8.07 -8.07 12.43
C LEU A 101 -9.40 -8.69 12.85
N SER A 102 -9.33 -9.59 13.83
CA SER A 102 -10.50 -10.08 14.57
C SER A 102 -11.22 -8.92 15.29
N LYS A 103 -12.47 -9.14 15.74
CA LYS A 103 -13.22 -8.17 16.56
C LYS A 103 -12.43 -7.66 17.78
N SER A 104 -11.50 -8.48 18.26
CA SER A 104 -10.66 -8.24 19.44
C SER A 104 -9.35 -7.49 19.12
N GLY A 105 -9.04 -7.24 17.85
CA GLY A 105 -7.74 -6.71 17.41
C GLY A 105 -6.54 -7.68 17.57
N LYS A 106 -6.64 -8.71 18.40
CA LYS A 106 -5.51 -9.59 18.78
C LYS A 106 -5.00 -10.52 17.67
N ASN A 107 -5.88 -10.95 16.77
CA ASN A 107 -5.53 -11.91 15.72
C ASN A 107 -5.77 -11.32 14.33
N VAL A 108 -4.86 -11.56 13.39
CA VAL A 108 -5.02 -11.19 11.98
C VAL A 108 -5.89 -12.23 11.26
N GLN A 109 -7.05 -11.82 10.75
CA GLN A 109 -7.96 -12.67 9.98
C GLN A 109 -7.57 -12.74 8.50
N ARG A 110 -7.07 -11.64 7.95
CA ARG A 110 -6.70 -11.56 6.53
C ARG A 110 -5.40 -10.78 6.39
N TRP A 111 -4.52 -11.31 5.55
CA TRP A 111 -3.25 -10.70 5.20
C TRP A 111 -3.34 -10.12 3.79
N ALA A 112 -2.93 -8.87 3.63
CA ALA A 112 -2.54 -8.31 2.34
C ALA A 112 -1.17 -8.89 1.97
N LYS A 113 -0.99 -9.30 0.72
CA LYS A 113 0.26 -9.85 0.21
C LYS A 113 0.70 -9.00 -0.96
N PHE A 114 1.97 -8.62 -0.96
CA PHE A 114 2.55 -7.79 -2.02
C PHE A 114 4.04 -8.11 -2.16
N TRP A 115 4.65 -7.61 -3.23
CA TRP A 115 6.06 -7.78 -3.53
C TRP A 115 6.79 -6.45 -3.43
N LEU A 116 7.97 -6.47 -2.83
CA LEU A 116 8.88 -5.32 -2.79
C LEU A 116 10.14 -5.67 -3.57
N LEU A 117 10.56 -4.76 -4.45
CA LEU A 117 11.85 -4.86 -5.13
C LEU A 117 12.98 -4.58 -4.12
N GLU A 118 13.95 -5.49 -4.05
CA GLU A 118 15.19 -5.31 -3.29
C GLU A 118 16.31 -4.76 -4.20
N LEU A 119 16.97 -3.72 -3.71
CA LEU A 119 18.19 -3.17 -4.29
C LEU A 119 19.39 -4.08 -3.96
N PRO A 120 20.52 -3.97 -4.68
CA PRO A 120 21.72 -4.78 -4.43
C PRO A 120 22.29 -4.65 -3.01
N ASN A 121 21.98 -3.56 -2.31
CA ASN A 121 22.37 -3.33 -0.92
C ASN A 121 21.40 -3.96 0.12
N GLY A 122 20.42 -4.75 -0.33
CA GLY A 122 19.40 -5.39 0.51
C GLY A 122 18.31 -4.46 1.02
N LYS A 123 18.33 -3.17 0.65
CA LYS A 123 17.24 -2.23 0.96
C LYS A 123 16.11 -2.39 -0.05
N VAL A 124 14.91 -2.00 0.35
CA VAL A 124 13.77 -1.92 -0.57
C VAL A 124 13.95 -0.71 -1.50
N ASP A 125 13.61 -0.89 -2.77
CA ASP A 125 13.54 0.22 -3.72
C ASP A 125 12.41 1.19 -3.30
N PRO A 126 12.73 2.46 -3.00
CA PRO A 126 11.75 3.40 -2.46
C PRO A 126 10.69 3.80 -3.48
N ASN A 127 11.02 3.80 -4.77
CA ASN A 127 10.06 4.13 -5.82
C ASN A 127 9.07 2.99 -6.03
N TRP A 128 9.54 1.74 -5.99
CA TRP A 128 8.71 0.56 -6.01
C TRP A 128 7.76 0.52 -4.82
N GLU A 129 8.27 0.72 -3.60
CA GLU A 129 7.44 0.75 -2.39
C GLU A 129 6.36 1.84 -2.48
N ARG A 130 6.72 3.04 -2.95
CA ARG A 130 5.77 4.12 -3.16
C ARG A 130 4.66 3.72 -4.13
N GLN A 131 4.99 3.15 -5.28
CA GLN A 131 4.00 2.70 -6.25
C GLN A 131 3.08 1.61 -5.68
N VAL A 132 3.63 0.62 -4.96
CA VAL A 132 2.82 -0.42 -4.28
C VAL A 132 1.81 0.23 -3.32
N ARG A 133 2.21 1.25 -2.57
CA ARG A 133 1.34 1.98 -1.64
C ARG A 133 0.28 2.82 -2.36
N GLU A 134 0.63 3.42 -3.50
CA GLU A 134 -0.32 4.17 -4.33
C GLU A 134 -1.35 3.25 -5.01
N ILE A 135 -0.96 2.05 -5.43
CA ILE A 135 -1.82 1.08 -6.10
C ILE A 135 -2.76 0.38 -5.09
N TRP A 136 -2.23 -0.02 -3.93
CA TRP A 136 -3.01 -0.72 -2.90
C TRP A 136 -2.94 -0.02 -1.53
N PRO A 137 -3.44 1.23 -1.41
CA PRO A 137 -3.38 1.97 -0.15
C PRO A 137 -4.11 1.24 0.98
N SER A 138 -5.15 0.47 0.66
CA SER A 138 -5.90 -0.34 1.63
C SER A 138 -5.07 -1.45 2.28
N TYR A 139 -3.97 -1.91 1.68
CA TYR A 139 -3.09 -2.93 2.26
C TYR A 139 -2.32 -2.41 3.49
N PHE A 140 -2.22 -1.10 3.61
CA PHE A 140 -1.46 -0.41 4.66
C PHE A 140 -2.38 0.19 5.72
N LEU A 141 -3.69 -0.07 5.63
CA LEU A 141 -4.65 0.23 6.69
C LEU A 141 -4.60 -0.87 7.74
N ILE A 142 -3.77 -0.70 8.77
CA ILE A 142 -3.97 -1.45 10.02
C ILE A 142 -4.89 -0.60 10.90
N ARG A 143 -6.20 -0.82 10.76
CA ARG A 143 -7.09 -0.42 11.85
C ARG A 143 -6.85 -1.36 13.02
N ALA A 144 -6.16 -0.90 14.05
CA ALA A 144 -6.36 -1.47 15.38
C ALA A 144 -7.81 -1.13 15.78
N ILE A 145 -8.79 -1.92 15.30
CA ILE A 145 -10.15 -1.87 15.80
C ILE A 145 -10.14 -2.61 17.14
N ASN A 146 -10.23 -1.81 18.19
CA ASN A 146 -10.69 -2.11 19.56
C ASN A 146 -10.13 -3.36 20.24
N MET A 147 -9.46 -3.11 21.37
CA MET A 147 -10.07 -3.40 22.66
C MET A 147 -9.76 -2.28 23.64
#